data_AF-A0A0L6WDF2-F1
#
_entry.id   AF-A0A0L6WDF2-F1
#
_cell.length_a   1.000
_cell.length_b   1.000
_cell.length_c   1.000
_cell.angle_alpha   90.00
_cell.angle_beta   90.00
_cell.angle_gamma   90.00
#
_symmetry.space_group_name_H-M   'P 1'
#
loop_
_entity.id
_entity.type
_entity.pdbx_description
1 polymer ?
#
loop_
_entity_poly.entity_id
_entity_poly.type
_entity_poly.pdbx_seq_one_letter_code
_entity_poly.pdbx_strand_id
1 'polypeptide(L)'
;MRLFHPLLPWYIDVFKSVDNGVTVQDVIMHVYFQLQTQINARHYFNEELRSGTRERITEAYTQRTQGQDQEKMKGIKKVDYLEEKNIFVGLVRTRNGLWEMKTRSV
;
A
#
# COMPACT_ATOMS: atom_id res chain seq x y z
N MET A 1 -6.45 -7.67 -13.15
CA MET A 1 -5.25 -6.83 -13.36
C MET A 1 -4.42 -6.87 -12.08
N ARG A 2 -3.09 -6.99 -12.13
CA ARG A 2 -2.24 -7.09 -10.92
C ARG A 2 -1.26 -5.93 -10.84
N LEU A 3 -1.28 -5.22 -9.71
CA LEU A 3 -0.40 -4.09 -9.42
C LEU A 3 0.69 -4.49 -8.42
N PHE A 4 1.84 -3.84 -8.52
CA PHE A 4 2.91 -3.91 -7.51
C PHE A 4 3.47 -2.52 -7.22
N HIS A 5 4.13 -2.37 -6.08
CA HIS A 5 4.89 -1.18 -5.72
C HIS A 5 6.20 -1.63 -5.07
N PRO A 6 7.35 -1.01 -5.37
CA PRO A 6 8.66 -1.46 -4.84
C PRO A 6 8.75 -1.53 -3.31
N LEU A 7 7.98 -0.70 -2.59
CA LEU A 7 7.93 -0.71 -1.13
C LEU A 7 6.87 -1.64 -0.52
N LEU A 8 6.02 -2.26 -1.35
CA LEU A 8 5.00 -3.18 -0.86
C LEU A 8 5.43 -4.62 -1.10
N PRO A 9 5.50 -5.47 -0.06
CA PRO A 9 5.76 -6.90 -0.23
C PRO A 9 4.54 -7.66 -0.79
N TRP A 10 3.42 -6.97 -1.04
CA TRP A 10 2.18 -7.56 -1.54
C TRP A 10 1.82 -7.02 -2.92
N TYR A 11 1.27 -7.88 -3.75
CA TYR A 11 0.54 -7.47 -4.94
C TYR A 11 -0.85 -6.94 -4.55
N ILE A 12 -1.38 -6.04 -5.37
CA ILE A 12 -2.78 -5.60 -5.32
C ILE A 12 -3.46 -6.17 -6.56
N ASP A 13 -4.40 -7.10 -6.35
CA ASP A 13 -5.21 -7.66 -7.42
C ASP A 13 -6.47 -6.81 -7.59
N VAL A 14 -6.67 -6.32 -8.82
CA VAL A 14 -7.81 -5.52 -9.25
C VAL A 14 -8.71 -6.38 -10.12
N PHE A 15 -9.95 -6.53 -9.69
CA PHE A 15 -10.99 -7.28 -10.39
C PHE A 15 -11.98 -6.32 -11.04
N LYS A 16 -12.50 -6.70 -12.21
CA LYS A 16 -13.57 -5.96 -12.88
C LYS A 16 -14.86 -6.08 -12.07
N SER A 17 -15.57 -4.97 -11.87
CA SER A 17 -16.93 -4.99 -11.28
C SER A 17 -18.04 -5.15 -12.32
N VAL A 18 -17.72 -4.90 -13.60
CA VAL A 18 -18.63 -5.01 -14.74
C VAL A 18 -17.98 -5.82 -15.86
N ASP A 19 -18.78 -6.35 -16.78
CA ASP A 19 -18.26 -7.28 -17.77
C ASP A 19 -17.33 -6.66 -18.82
N ASN A 20 -17.43 -5.35 -19.04
CA ASN A 20 -16.71 -4.59 -20.06
C ASN A 20 -15.24 -4.28 -19.74
N GLY A 21 -14.72 -4.75 -18.60
CA GLY A 21 -13.31 -4.61 -18.23
C GLY A 21 -13.09 -3.92 -16.89
N VAL A 22 -11.83 -3.66 -16.57
CA VAL A 22 -11.41 -2.99 -15.33
C VAL A 22 -11.59 -1.48 -15.50
N THR A 23 -12.37 -0.87 -14.63
CA THR A 23 -12.61 0.58 -14.61
C THR A 23 -11.62 1.33 -13.73
N VAL A 24 -11.57 2.66 -13.85
CA VAL A 24 -10.81 3.51 -12.92
C VAL A 24 -11.29 3.33 -11.49
N GLN A 25 -12.61 3.21 -11.29
CA GLN A 25 -13.19 2.94 -9.97
C GLN A 25 -12.67 1.61 -9.40
N ASP A 26 -12.64 0.54 -10.19
CA ASP A 26 -12.11 -0.76 -9.74
C ASP A 26 -10.68 -0.63 -9.24
N VAL A 27 -9.83 0.08 -10.01
CA VAL A 27 -8.43 0.32 -9.65
C VAL A 27 -8.33 1.08 -8.33
N ILE A 28 -8.96 2.25 -8.24
CA ILE A 28 -8.83 3.13 -7.08
C ILE A 28 -9.40 2.46 -5.82
N MET A 29 -10.55 1.79 -5.92
CA MET A 29 -11.17 1.14 -4.76
C MET A 29 -10.37 -0.06 -4.27
N HIS A 30 -9.88 -0.94 -5.16
CA HIS A 30 -9.07 -2.08 -4.74
C HIS A 30 -7.73 -1.63 -4.14
N VAL A 31 -7.09 -0.60 -4.70
CA VAL A 31 -5.90 0.02 -4.11
C VAL A 31 -6.21 0.57 -2.73
N TYR A 32 -7.26 1.38 -2.60
CA TYR A 32 -7.67 1.97 -1.33
C TYR A 32 -7.92 0.90 -0.25
N PHE A 33 -8.77 -0.08 -0.52
CA PHE A 33 -9.11 -1.12 0.47
C PHE A 33 -7.90 -1.99 0.85
N GLN A 34 -7.07 -2.37 -0.12
CA GLN A 34 -5.86 -3.13 0.18
C GLN A 34 -4.90 -2.31 1.05
N LEU A 35 -4.66 -1.04 0.73
CA LEU A 35 -3.78 -0.18 1.51
C LEU A 35 -4.31 0.11 2.92
N GLN A 36 -5.63 0.14 3.11
CA GLN A 36 -6.25 0.30 4.43
C GLN A 36 -6.23 -0.96 5.32
N THR A 37 -5.83 -2.12 4.77
CA THR A 37 -5.80 -3.38 5.53
C THR A 37 -4.70 -3.37 6.58
N GLN A 38 -5.03 -3.76 7.82
CA GLN A 38 -4.08 -3.95 8.91
C GLN A 38 -3.10 -5.09 8.60
N ILE A 39 -1.83 -4.93 8.94
CA ILE A 39 -0.82 -5.98 8.78
C ILE A 39 -0.82 -6.93 9.99
N ASN A 40 -0.39 -8.17 9.78
CA ASN A 40 -0.10 -9.10 10.86
C ASN A 40 1.31 -8.85 11.42
N ALA A 41 1.54 -9.23 12.68
CA ALA A 41 2.84 -9.08 13.36
C ALA A 41 4.01 -9.69 12.58
N ARG A 42 3.83 -10.87 11.97
CA ARG A 42 4.85 -11.53 11.12
C ARG A 42 5.29 -10.71 9.90
N HIS A 43 4.42 -9.83 9.39
CA HIS A 43 4.79 -8.95 8.29
C HIS A 43 5.74 -7.85 8.78
N TYR A 44 5.63 -7.45 10.03
CA TYR A 44 6.47 -6.42 10.64
C TYR A 44 7.77 -7.00 11.23
N PHE A 45 7.70 -8.15 11.88
CA PHE A 45 8.84 -8.86 12.46
C PHE A 45 9.27 -10.02 11.54
N ASN A 46 10.11 -9.70 10.55
CA ASN A 46 10.77 -10.69 9.69
C ASN A 46 12.21 -10.26 9.36
N GLU A 47 12.97 -11.18 8.76
CA GLU A 47 14.40 -11.01 8.47
C GLU A 47 14.69 -9.97 7.37
N GLU A 48 13.75 -9.77 6.45
CA GLU A 48 13.87 -8.81 5.35
C GLU A 48 13.71 -7.35 5.84
N LEU A 49 12.88 -7.14 6.87
CA LEU A 49 12.64 -5.85 7.50
C LEU A 49 13.71 -5.49 8.54
N ARG A 50 14.84 -5.00 8.05
CA ARG A 50 15.91 -4.41 8.87
C ARG A 50 15.38 -3.29 9.78
N SER A 51 16.08 -3.02 10.88
CA SER A 51 15.67 -2.02 11.91
C SER A 51 15.31 -0.66 11.30
N GLY A 52 16.14 -0.13 10.41
CA GLY A 52 15.88 1.19 9.79
C GLY A 52 14.59 1.25 8.95
N THR A 53 14.17 0.15 8.32
CA THR A 53 12.88 0.13 7.59
C THR A 53 11.70 0.08 8.54
N ARG A 54 11.82 -0.66 9.66
CA ARG A 54 10.79 -0.69 10.70
C ARG A 54 10.58 0.69 11.34
N GLU A 55 11.66 1.44 11.56
CA GLU A 55 11.61 2.82 12.05
C GLU A 55 10.82 3.74 11.11
N ARG A 56 11.12 3.72 9.80
CA ARG A 56 10.38 4.53 8.80
C ARG A 56 8.90 4.16 8.69
N ILE A 57 8.56 2.87 8.79
CA ILE A 57 7.16 2.44 8.83
C ILE A 57 6.46 2.93 10.10
N THR A 58 7.15 2.89 11.24
CA THR A 58 6.63 3.40 12.53
C THR A 58 6.39 4.90 12.46
N GLU A 59 7.29 5.64 11.81
CA GLU A 59 7.12 7.07 11.57
C GLU A 59 5.91 7.36 10.67
N ALA A 60 5.77 6.65 9.55
CA ALA A 60 4.60 6.79 8.67
C ALA A 60 3.28 6.46 9.38
N TYR A 61 3.26 5.39 10.19
CA TYR A 61 2.13 5.07 11.07
C TYR A 61 1.81 6.22 12.05
N THR A 62 2.84 6.82 12.65
CA THR A 62 2.69 7.91 13.61
C THR A 62 2.12 9.16 12.93
N GLN A 63 2.64 9.51 11.74
CA GLN A 63 2.13 10.61 10.94
C GLN A 63 0.69 10.38 10.47
N ARG A 64 0.33 9.16 10.04
CA ARG A 64 -1.05 8.83 9.63
C ARG A 64 -2.04 8.96 10.79
N THR A 65 -1.66 8.49 11.97
CA THR A 65 -2.56 8.47 13.12
C THR A 65 -2.69 9.84 13.79
N GLN A 66 -1.70 10.73 13.63
CA GLN A 66 -1.70 12.09 14.21
C GLN A 66 -2.07 12.13 15.70
N GLY A 67 -1.71 11.09 16.46
CA GLY A 67 -2.07 10.99 17.87
C GLY A 67 -3.51 10.57 18.16
N GLN A 68 -4.38 10.42 17.15
CA GLN A 68 -5.79 10.06 17.33
C GLN A 68 -5.95 8.58 17.71
N ASP A 69 -6.46 8.33 18.91
CA ASP A 69 -6.53 6.97 19.48
C ASP A 69 -7.34 6.00 18.62
N GLN A 70 -8.43 6.48 17.99
CA GLN A 70 -9.25 5.66 17.10
C GLN A 70 -8.46 5.16 15.87
N GLU A 71 -7.55 5.97 15.32
CA GLU A 71 -6.69 5.54 14.22
C GLU A 71 -5.53 4.66 14.70
N LYS A 72 -5.00 4.91 15.90
CA LYS A 72 -3.97 4.06 16.51
C LYS A 72 -4.48 2.64 16.78
N MET A 73 -5.72 2.50 17.24
CA MET A 73 -6.34 1.19 17.48
C MET A 73 -6.47 0.33 16.21
N LYS A 74 -6.42 0.94 15.02
CA LYS A 74 -6.42 0.23 13.74
C LYS A 74 -5.04 -0.37 13.39
N GLY A 75 -4.03 -0.12 14.21
CA GLY A 75 -2.67 -0.62 14.06
C GLY A 75 -1.97 -0.15 12.79
N ILE A 76 -0.84 -0.79 12.48
CA ILE A 76 -0.09 -0.54 11.24
C ILE A 76 -0.88 -1.13 10.06
N LYS A 77 -1.08 -0.32 9.03
CA LYS A 77 -1.76 -0.66 7.78
C LYS A 77 -0.75 -0.83 6.65
N LYS A 78 -1.15 -1.49 5.57
CA LYS A 78 -0.29 -1.62 4.38
C LYS A 78 0.14 -0.27 3.80
N VAL A 79 -0.69 0.78 3.93
CA VAL A 79 -0.32 2.14 3.48
C VAL A 79 0.92 2.69 4.20
N ASP A 80 1.17 2.27 5.45
CA ASP A 80 2.32 2.74 6.23
C ASP A 80 3.67 2.23 5.66
N TYR A 81 3.63 1.17 4.83
CA TYR A 81 4.81 0.68 4.10
C TYR A 81 5.20 1.57 2.92
N LEU A 82 4.31 2.47 2.48
CA LEU A 82 4.66 3.45 1.46
C LEU A 82 5.56 4.56 2.01
N GLU A 83 5.78 4.61 3.33
CA GLU A 83 6.59 5.62 4.00
C GLU A 83 6.12 7.03 3.57
N GLU A 84 7.04 7.89 3.13
CA GLU A 84 6.71 9.21 2.59
C GLU A 84 6.15 9.14 1.16
N LYS A 85 6.37 8.05 0.41
CA LYS A 85 5.97 7.88 -0.99
C LYS A 85 4.50 7.49 -1.12
N ASN A 86 3.62 8.32 -0.59
CA ASN A 86 2.19 8.01 -0.40
C ASN A 86 1.24 8.80 -1.32
N ILE A 87 1.77 9.64 -2.23
CA ILE A 87 0.95 10.31 -3.25
C ILE A 87 0.90 9.45 -4.51
N PHE A 88 -0.29 8.94 -4.86
CA PHE A 88 -0.52 8.18 -6.11
C PHE A 88 -0.41 9.09 -7.33
N VAL A 89 0.44 8.72 -8.29
CA VAL A 89 0.70 9.49 -9.52
C VAL A 89 0.17 8.78 -10.75
N GLY A 90 0.04 7.45 -10.72
CA GLY A 90 -0.49 6.68 -11.82
C GLY A 90 0.06 5.27 -11.88
N LEU A 91 -0.13 4.64 -13.03
CA LEU A 91 0.25 3.24 -13.27
C LEU A 91 1.09 3.14 -14.54
N VAL A 92 2.14 2.31 -14.51
CA VAL A 92 2.97 2.01 -15.68
C VAL A 92 2.92 0.52 -15.96
N ARG A 93 2.50 0.13 -17.17
CA ARG A 93 2.48 -1.27 -17.59
C ARG A 93 3.90 -1.76 -17.86
N THR A 94 4.27 -2.88 -17.27
CA THR A 94 5.56 -3.56 -17.52
C THR A 94 5.41 -4.61 -18.62
N ARG A 95 6.55 -5.06 -19.17
CA ARG A 95 6.57 -6.05 -20.27
C ARG A 95 5.97 -7.41 -19.89
N ASN A 96 6.01 -7.78 -18.62
CA ASN A 96 5.47 -9.05 -18.10
C ASN A 96 3.97 -8.98 -17.74
N GLY A 97 3.26 -7.91 -18.10
CA GLY A 97 1.81 -7.80 -17.87
C GLY A 97 1.41 -7.35 -16.46
N LEU A 98 2.38 -7.08 -15.58
CA LEU A 98 2.14 -6.39 -14.31
C LEU A 98 2.03 -4.88 -14.53
N TRP A 99 1.53 -4.20 -13.50
CA TRP A 99 1.45 -2.74 -13.49
C TRP A 99 2.16 -2.22 -12.25
N GLU A 100 3.12 -1.32 -12.46
CA GLU A 100 3.78 -0.63 -11.37
C GLU A 100 2.91 0.56 -10.94
N MET A 101 2.54 0.59 -9.66
CA MET A 101 1.99 1.77 -9.03
C MET A 101 3.10 2.80 -8.81
N LYS A 102 2.93 3.99 -9.38
CA LYS A 102 3.87 5.10 -9.18
C LYS A 102 3.38 6.00 -8.08
N THR A 103 4.28 6.30 -7.15
CA THR A 103 4.05 7.27 -6.09
C THR A 103 5.17 8.28 -6.01
N ARG A 104 4.90 9.41 -5.36
CA ARG A 104 5.90 10.42 -4.99
C ARG A 104 5.79 10.77 -3.51
N SER A 105 6.85 11.38 -2.98
CA SER A 105 6.82 11.95 -1.63
C SER A 105 5.92 13.18 -1.54
N VAL A 106 5.43 13.44 -0.33
CA VAL A 106 4.71 14.69 0.04
C VAL A 106 5.61 15.89 -0.17
#